data_AF-A0A2N1RY72-F1
#
_entry.id   AF-A0A2N1RY72-F1
#
_cell.length_a   1.000
_cell.length_b   1.000
_cell.length_c   1.000
_cell.angle_alpha   90.00
_cell.angle_beta   90.00
_cell.angle_gamma   90.00
#
_symmetry.space_group_name_H-M   'P 1'
#
loop_
_entity.id
_entity.type
_entity.pdbx_description
1 polymer ?
#
loop_
_entity_poly.entity_id
_entity_poly.type
_entity_poly.pdbx_seq_one_letter_code
_entity_poly.pdbx_strand_id
1 'polypeptide(L)' 'MSDINDWVKLSEEDKKLISDFVSSNSAAVREMMRNKFPSLYIGRHPDEVARGWLMIAGLNEVKTFISGYKK' A
#
# COMPACT_ATOMS: atom_id res chain seq x y z
N MET A 1 -4.02 -18.97 -8.63
CA MET A 1 -4.46 -17.61 -9.03
C MET A 1 -5.71 -17.30 -8.24
N SER A 2 -5.79 -16.35 -7.34
CA SER A 2 -4.95 -15.18 -7.04
C SER A 2 -4.64 -15.16 -5.56
N ASP A 3 -3.36 -15.12 -5.20
CA ASP A 3 -2.90 -14.77 -3.87
C ASP A 3 -3.32 -13.33 -3.59
N ILE A 4 -4.56 -13.17 -3.10
CA ILE A 4 -4.93 -12.05 -2.26
C ILE A 4 -3.97 -12.17 -1.08
N ASN A 5 -2.82 -11.49 -1.17
CA ASN A 5 -1.84 -11.40 -0.11
C ASN A 5 -2.57 -10.78 1.08
N ASP A 6 -3.06 -11.69 1.93
CA ASP A 6 -4.12 -11.46 2.90
C ASP A 6 -3.69 -10.36 3.85
N TRP A 7 -4.27 -9.18 3.69
CA TRP A 7 -4.27 -8.15 4.72
C TRP A 7 -4.63 -8.75 6.09
N VAL A 8 -5.49 -9.76 6.11
CA VAL A 8 -5.93 -10.52 7.29
C VAL A 8 -4.79 -11.32 7.95
N LYS A 9 -3.80 -11.79 7.17
CA LYS A 9 -2.63 -12.57 7.64
C LYS A 9 -1.47 -11.70 8.12
N LEU A 10 -1.51 -10.38 7.89
CA LEU A 10 -0.50 -9.46 8.42
C LEU A 10 -0.62 -9.35 9.94
N SER A 11 0.53 -9.16 10.60
CA SER A 11 0.56 -8.79 12.02
C SER A 11 -0.08 -7.41 12.22
N GLU A 12 -0.59 -7.14 13.42
CA GLU A 12 -1.13 -5.82 13.77
C GLU A 12 -0.09 -4.71 13.66
N GLU A 13 1.18 -5.03 13.94
CA GLU A 13 2.31 -4.12 13.77
C GLU A 13 2.51 -3.73 12.30
N ASP A 14 2.46 -4.69 11.39
CA ASP A 14 2.61 -4.45 9.95
C ASP A 14 1.41 -3.69 9.36
N LYS A 15 0.19 -4.04 9.79
CA LYS A 15 -1.02 -3.30 9.40
C LYS A 15 -0.94 -1.85 9.84
N LYS A 16 -0.54 -1.61 11.09
CA LYS A 16 -0.39 -0.27 11.67
C LYS A 16 0.68 0.53 10.94
N LEU A 17 1.85 -0.05 10.69
CA LEU A 17 2.94 0.59 9.94
C LEU A 17 2.47 1.05 8.55
N ILE A 18 1.79 0.17 7.81
CA ILE A 18 1.30 0.48 6.45
C ILE A 18 0.20 1.56 6.51
N SER A 19 -0.78 1.45 7.41
CA SER A 19 -1.88 2.42 7.52
C SER A 19 -1.37 3.81 7.96
N ASP A 20 -0.44 3.86 8.92
CA ASP A 20 0.20 5.11 9.39
C ASP A 20 0.97 5.79 8.25
N PHE A 21 1.71 5.00 7.44
CA PHE A 21 2.46 5.53 6.31
C PHE A 21 1.55 6.07 5.20
N VAL A 22 0.50 5.32 4.83
CA VAL A 22 -0.45 5.75 3.78
C VAL A 22 -1.27 6.96 4.21
N SER A 23 -1.64 7.03 5.49
CA SER A 23 -2.34 8.21 6.03
C SER A 23 -1.45 9.45 6.03
N SER A 24 -0.19 9.30 6.43
CA SER A 24 0.77 10.42 6.51
C SER A 24 1.30 10.87 5.14
N ASN A 25 1.35 9.96 4.16
CA ASN A 25 1.93 10.21 2.84
C ASN A 25 0.93 9.96 1.70
N SER A 26 -0.34 10.26 1.97
CA SER A 26 -1.48 10.05 1.07
C SER A 26 -1.17 10.50 -0.37
N ALA A 27 -0.69 11.74 -0.58
CA ALA A 27 -0.41 12.25 -1.92
C ALA A 27 0.65 11.44 -2.69
N ALA A 28 1.75 11.07 -2.04
CA ALA A 28 2.85 10.33 -2.67
C ALA A 28 2.45 8.88 -3.00
N VAL A 29 1.77 8.20 -2.07
CA VAL A 29 1.25 6.84 -2.30
C VAL A 29 0.24 6.86 -3.43
N ARG A 30 -0.63 7.86 -3.46
CA ARG A 30 -1.63 8.07 -4.51
C ARG A 30 -1.00 8.28 -5.88
N GLU A 31 0.06 9.07 -5.97
CA GLU A 31 0.79 9.29 -7.22
C GLU A 31 1.50 8.02 -7.70
N MET A 32 2.20 7.33 -6.83
CA MET A 32 2.86 6.06 -7.17
C MET A 32 1.85 5.00 -7.62
N MET A 33 0.69 4.92 -6.94
CA MET A 33 -0.40 4.03 -7.33
C MET A 33 -1.03 4.42 -8.67
N ARG A 34 -1.19 5.72 -8.98
CA ARG A 34 -1.60 6.17 -10.33
C ARG A 34 -0.59 5.77 -11.41
N ASN A 35 0.70 5.91 -11.12
CA ASN A 35 1.75 5.66 -12.11
C ASN A 35 1.94 4.16 -12.35
N LYS A 36 1.94 3.34 -11.30
CA LYS A 36 2.06 1.88 -11.44
C LYS A 36 0.75 1.21 -11.84
N PHE A 37 -0.39 1.70 -11.34
CA PHE A 37 -1.70 1.05 -11.46
C PHE A 37 -2.83 2.04 -11.76
N PRO A 38 -2.78 2.73 -12.92
CA PRO A 38 -3.72 3.79 -13.27
C PRO A 38 -5.19 3.35 -13.30
N SER A 39 -5.46 2.07 -13.54
CA SER A 39 -6.81 1.48 -13.59
C SER A 39 -7.42 1.16 -12.23
N LEU A 40 -6.62 1.07 -11.16
CA LEU A 40 -7.09 0.73 -9.80
C LEU A 40 -7.28 1.98 -8.93
N TYR A 41 -6.90 3.14 -9.44
CA TYR A 41 -6.85 4.39 -8.70
C TYR A 41 -8.10 5.25 -8.95
N ILE A 42 -9.23 4.86 -8.36
CA ILE A 42 -10.45 5.69 -8.32
C ILE A 42 -10.93 5.80 -6.87
N GLY A 43 -10.68 6.95 -6.24
CA GLY A 43 -11.52 7.48 -5.14
C GLY A 43 -11.54 6.75 -3.78
N ARG A 44 -10.49 6.03 -3.40
CA ARG A 44 -10.51 5.13 -2.23
C ARG A 44 -9.84 5.66 -0.94
N HIS A 45 -10.36 5.22 0.21
CA HIS A 45 -9.88 5.51 1.57
C HIS A 45 -8.41 5.06 1.74
N PRO A 46 -7.59 5.68 2.62
CA PRO A 46 -6.20 5.26 2.86
C PRO A 46 -6.02 3.74 3.03
N ASP A 47 -6.89 3.08 3.79
CA ASP A 47 -6.83 1.62 3.99
C ASP A 47 -7.09 0.82 2.71
N GLU A 48 -7.97 1.30 1.85
CA GLU A 48 -8.24 0.67 0.57
C GLU A 48 -7.07 0.86 -0.41
N VAL A 49 -6.38 2.00 -0.32
CA VAL A 49 -5.14 2.24 -1.06
C VAL A 49 -4.02 1.33 -0.56
N ALA A 50 -3.87 1.17 0.77
CA ALA A 50 -2.92 0.24 1.38
C ALA A 50 -3.16 -1.20 0.92
N ARG A 51 -4.42 -1.66 0.96
CA ARG A 51 -4.82 -3.00 0.50
C ARG A 51 -4.57 -3.19 -1.00
N GLY A 52 -4.95 -2.20 -1.81
CA GLY A 52 -4.66 -2.23 -3.25
C GLY A 52 -3.18 -2.30 -3.52
N TRP A 53 -2.37 -1.50 -2.84
CA TRP A 53 -0.92 -1.46 -3.03
C TRP A 53 -0.28 -2.80 -2.65
N LEU A 54 -0.67 -3.35 -1.50
CA LEU A 54 -0.21 -4.66 -1.03
C LEU A 54 -0.61 -5.79 -1.99
N MET A 55 -1.84 -5.76 -2.51
CA MET A 55 -2.34 -6.79 -3.42
C MET A 55 -1.52 -6.85 -4.71
N ILE A 56 -1.02 -5.71 -5.20
CA ILE A 56 -0.37 -5.66 -6.51
C ILE A 56 1.16 -5.74 -6.41
N ALA A 57 1.77 -5.05 -5.44
CA ALA A 57 3.23 -5.03 -5.28
C ALA A 57 3.74 -6.16 -4.36
N GLY A 58 2.88 -6.71 -3.49
CA GLY A 58 3.30 -7.67 -2.48
C GLY A 58 4.04 -7.03 -1.30
N LEU A 59 4.06 -7.73 -0.16
CA LEU A 59 4.54 -7.20 1.11
C LEU A 59 6.00 -6.74 1.09
N ASN A 60 6.88 -7.53 0.46
CA ASN A 60 8.32 -7.25 0.43
C ASN A 60 8.65 -5.98 -0.36
N GLU A 61 8.00 -5.75 -1.51
CA GLU A 61 8.20 -4.51 -2.28
C GLU A 61 7.67 -3.30 -1.51
N VAL A 62 6.51 -3.41 -0.87
CA VAL A 62 5.90 -2.34 -0.07
C VAL A 62 6.85 -1.94 1.07
N LYS A 63 7.34 -2.91 1.85
CA LYS A 63 8.29 -2.66 2.95
C LYS A 63 9.59 -2.04 2.45
N THR A 64 10.15 -2.55 1.36
CA THR A 64 11.38 -2.00 0.77
C THR A 64 11.19 -0.55 0.33
N PHE A 65 10.06 -0.22 -0.30
CA PHE A 65 9.74 1.14 -0.70
C PHE A 65 9.58 2.06 0.51
N ILE A 66 8.85 1.63 1.55
CA ILE A 66 8.68 2.41 2.79
C ILE A 66 10.03 2.68 3.45
N SER A 67 10.89 1.66 3.59
CA SER A 67 12.22 1.81 4.19
C SER A 67 13.18 2.67 3.36
N GLY A 68 13.02 2.68 2.03
CA GLY A 68 13.83 3.48 1.10
C GLY A 68 13.32 4.91 0.87
N TYR A 69 12.08 5.22 1.28
CA TYR A 69 11.48 6.53 1.06
C TYR A 69 12.07 7.56 2.02
N LYS A 70 12.98 8.40 1.52
CA LYS A 70 13.44 9.62 2.17
C LYS A 70 12.71 10.81 1.55
N LYS A 71 12.07 11.58 2.41
CA LYS A 71 11.28 12.77 2.06
C LYS A 71 12.12 13.87 1.43
#